data_AF-A0A945RWT1-F1
#
_entry.id   AF-A0A945RWT1-F1
#
_cell.length_a   1.000
_cell.length_b   1.000
_cell.length_c   1.000
_cell.angle_alpha   90.00
_cell.angle_beta   90.00
_cell.angle_gamma   90.00
#
_symmetry.space_group_name_H-M   'P 1'
#
loop_
_entity.id
_entity.type
_entity.pdbx_description
1 polymer ?
#
loop_
_entity_poly.entity_id
_entity_poly.type
_entity_poly.pdbx_seq_one_letter_code
_entity_poly.pdbx_strand_id
1 'polypeptide(L)' 'ADAIINVRYMTTSVVGSAAEFLAYGTAVRLSEPAVPRDG' A
#
# COMPACT_ATOMS: atom_id res chain seq x y z
N ALA A 1 -10.47 -2.05 -5.20
CA ALA A 1 -9.38 -1.07 -5.05
C ALA A 1 -8.53 -1.17 -6.29
N ASP A 2 -7.96 -0.06 -6.73
CA ASP A 2 -7.04 0.04 -7.87
C ASP A 2 -5.63 0.45 -7.42
N ALA A 3 -5.48 0.93 -6.18
CA ALA A 3 -4.20 1.20 -5.55
C ALA A 3 -4.18 0.82 -4.05
N ILE A 4 -2.99 0.54 -3.54
CA ILE A 4 -2.68 0.46 -2.11
C ILE A 4 -1.70 1.59 -1.79
N ILE A 5 -2.02 2.41 -0.79
CA ILE A 5 -1.16 3.51 -0.35
C ILE A 5 -0.67 3.26 1.07
N ASN A 6 0.37 4.00 1.46
CA ASN A 6 0.98 3.91 2.78
C ASN A 6 1.39 2.46 3.13
N VAL A 7 2.07 1.80 2.18
CA VAL A 7 2.55 0.44 2.39
C VAL A 7 3.75 0.46 3.32
N ARG A 8 3.70 -0.34 4.39
CA ARG A 8 4.83 -0.59 5.27
C ARG A 8 5.24 -2.06 5.19
N TYR A 9 6.55 -2.26 5.11
CA TYR A 9 7.18 -3.57 5.05
C TYR A 9 7.84 -3.88 6.38
N MET A 10 7.73 -5.13 6.83
CA MET A 10 8.44 -5.63 7.99
C MET A 10 8.93 -7.05 7.70
N THR A 11 10.17 -7.32 8.11
CA THR A 11 10.73 -8.66 8.11
C THR A 11 10.94 -9.08 9.56
N THR A 12 10.53 -10.29 9.90
CA THR A 12 10.74 -10.86 11.23
C THR A 12 11.39 -12.23 11.10
N SER A 13 12.47 -12.47 11.83
CA SER A 13 13.08 -13.81 11.87
C SER A 13 12.15 -14.74 12.65
N VAL A 14 11.88 -15.93 12.11
CA VAL A 14 10.95 -16.90 12.73
C VAL A 14 11.72 -18.03 13.41
N VAL A 15 12.64 -18.70 12.70
CA VAL A 15 13.55 -19.71 13.26
C VAL A 15 14.75 -19.94 12.36
N GLY A 16 15.94 -20.10 12.93
CA GLY A 16 17.16 -20.36 12.17
C GLY A 16 17.39 -19.28 11.10
N SER A 17 17.52 -19.71 9.83
CA SER A 17 17.64 -18.82 8.67
C SER A 17 16.31 -18.44 8.02
N ALA A 18 15.17 -18.87 8.57
CA ALA A 18 13.85 -18.54 8.04
C ALA A 18 13.34 -17.20 8.60
N ALA A 19 12.74 -16.39 7.72
CA ALA A 19 12.12 -15.12 8.06
C ALA A 19 10.74 -15.01 7.40
N GLU A 20 9.83 -14.34 8.10
CA GLU A 20 8.54 -13.92 7.57
C GLU A 20 8.64 -12.49 7.05
N PHE A 21 7.94 -12.23 5.95
CA PHE A 21 7.83 -10.92 5.33
C PHE A 21 6.37 -10.50 5.28
N LEU A 22 6.07 -9.40 5.95
CA LEU A 22 4.73 -8.83 6.06
C LEU A 22 4.69 -7.48 5.35
N ALA A 23 3.65 -7.29 4.54
CA ALA A 23 3.34 -6.04 3.89
C ALA A 23 1.88 -5.67 4.17
N TYR A 24 1.64 -4.43 4.60
CA TYR A 24 0.30 -3.93 4.88
C TYR A 24 0.19 -2.46 4.50
N GLY A 25 -1.03 -2.03 4.18
CA GLY A 25 -1.34 -0.67 3.78
C GLY A 25 -2.84 -0.48 3.61
N THR A 26 -3.23 0.68 3.06
CA THR A 26 -4.65 1.03 2.89
C THR A 26 -5.06 0.86 1.43
N ALA A 27 -6.08 0.03 1.21
CA ALA A 27 -6.69 -0.10 -0.11
C ALA A 27 -7.56 1.12 -0.43
N VAL A 28 -7.31 1.75 -1.57
CA VAL A 28 -8.04 2.95 -2.01
C VAL A 28 -8.65 2.74 -3.40
N ARG A 29 -9.55 3.65 -3.78
CA ARG A 29 -10.02 3.81 -5.16
C ARG A 29 -9.52 5.16 -5.65
N LEU A 30 -8.92 5.20 -6.84
CA LEU A 30 -8.53 6.43 -7.48
C LEU A 30 -9.75 7.04 -8.16
N SER A 31 -9.96 8.34 -7.96
CA SER A 31 -10.92 9.11 -8.75
C SER A 31 -10.19 9.82 -9.88
N GLU A 32 -10.91 10.14 -10.95
CA GLU A 32 -10.40 11.05 -11.96
C GLU A 32 -9.97 12.38 -11.32
N PRO A 33 -8.91 13.03 -11.83
CA PRO A 33 -8.57 14.37 -11.42
C PRO A 33 -9.77 15.28 -11.67
N ALA A 34 -10.14 16.08 -10.67
CA ALA A 34 -11.20 17.07 -10.85
C ALA A 34 -10.75 18.06 -11.95
N VAL A 35 -11.48 18.11 -13.06
CA VAL A 35 -11.33 19.19 -14.04
C VAL A 35 -11.89 20.47 -13.39
N PRO A 36 -11.06 21.53 -13.20
CA PRO A 36 -11.57 22.82 -12.74
C PRO A 36 -12.64 23.31 -13.72
N ARG A 37 -13.82 23.67 -13.23
CA ARG A 37 -14.97 24.01 -14.09
C ARG A 37 -14.96 25.44 -14.61
N ASP A 38 -13.84 26.14 -14.49
CA ASP A 38 -13.80 27.58 -14.71
C ASP A 38 -12.64 27.90 -15.66
N GLY A 39 -12.99 28.49 -16.81
CA GLY A 39 -12.07 29.07 -17.80
C GLY A 39 -11.90 30.57 -17.62
#